data_AF-A0A9P2M4X3-F1
#
_entry.id   AF-A0A9P2M4X3-F1
#
_cell.length_a   1.000
_cell.length_b   1.000
_cell.length_c   1.000
_cell.angle_alpha   90.00
_cell.angle_beta   90.00
_cell.angle_gamma   90.00
#
_symmetry.space_group_name_H-M   'P 1'
#
loop_
_entity.id
_entity.type
_entity.pdbx_description
1 polymer ?
#
loop_
_entity_poly.entity_id
_entity_poly.type
_entity_poly.pdbx_seq_one_letter_code
_entity_poly.pdbx_strand_id
1 'polypeptide(L)'
;MTTWISTPAWPTTSRPRRHCSIRTRHCAPAPPWCASTTTPGARWRRGPPTRSPSAPPTGPHTGAPRMWRPRTRGGQQFTAIDPAGVGHHIGIRLPGRYNVANCLVALAILDTVGVSPEQAVPGLREIRVPGRLEQIDRGQGFLALVDYAHKPEALRSVLTTLAHPDRRLAVVFGAGGDRDPGKRAPMGRIAAQLADLVVVTDDNPRDEDPTAIRREILAGAAEVGGDAQVVEIADRRDAIRHAVAWARPGDVVLIAGKGHETGQRGGGRVRPFDDRVELAAALEALERRA
;
A
#
# COMPACT_ATOMS: atom_id res chain seq x y z
N MET A 1 1.94 45.52 -63.96
CA MET A 1 3.41 45.63 -63.89
C MET A 1 3.95 44.35 -63.31
N THR A 2 4.58 43.57 -64.18
CA THR A 2 5.16 42.24 -63.94
C THR A 2 6.63 42.42 -63.60
N THR A 3 7.15 41.77 -62.57
CA THR A 3 8.58 41.39 -62.55
C THR A 3 8.83 40.23 -61.58
N TRP A 4 9.29 39.13 -62.16
CA TRP A 4 10.01 38.02 -61.54
C TRP A 4 11.49 38.38 -61.41
N ILE A 5 12.20 37.73 -60.47
CA ILE A 5 13.63 37.28 -60.47
C ILE A 5 13.93 36.85 -59.00
N SER A 6 13.92 35.55 -58.66
CA SER A 6 14.99 34.53 -58.71
C SER A 6 15.66 34.29 -57.34
N THR A 7 15.58 33.03 -56.90
CA THR A 7 16.23 32.38 -55.75
C THR A 7 17.76 32.29 -55.84
N PRO A 8 18.42 32.04 -54.70
CA PRO A 8 19.34 30.91 -54.64
C PRO A 8 19.07 29.97 -53.45
N ALA A 9 19.29 28.68 -53.72
CA ALA A 9 19.15 27.54 -52.83
C ALA A 9 20.23 27.47 -51.74
N TRP A 10 19.86 26.95 -50.57
CA TRP A 10 20.78 26.47 -49.53
C TRP A 10 20.26 25.15 -48.91
N PRO A 11 21.16 24.29 -48.41
CA PRO A 11 21.05 22.84 -48.56
C PRO A 11 20.28 22.13 -47.44
N THR A 12 19.67 21.01 -47.84
CA THR A 12 19.15 19.96 -46.97
C THR A 12 20.28 19.28 -46.21
N THR A 13 20.25 19.31 -44.88
CA THR A 13 21.01 18.37 -44.06
C THR A 13 20.09 17.71 -43.04
N SER A 14 19.89 16.41 -43.26
CA SER A 14 19.17 15.49 -42.40
C SER A 14 19.95 15.27 -41.10
N ARG A 15 19.34 15.56 -39.95
CA ARG A 15 19.89 15.21 -38.63
C ARG A 15 19.69 13.70 -38.37
N PRO A 16 20.76 12.92 -38.09
CA PRO A 16 20.60 11.53 -37.68
C PRO A 16 20.17 11.45 -36.20
N ARG A 17 19.24 10.52 -35.93
CA ARG A 17 18.81 10.11 -34.58
C ARG A 17 20.01 9.51 -33.84
N ARG A 18 20.40 10.11 -32.71
CA ARG A 18 21.39 9.53 -31.80
C ARG A 18 20.71 8.47 -30.92
N HIS A 19 21.05 7.20 -31.15
CA HIS A 19 20.86 6.13 -30.17
C HIS A 19 21.85 6.33 -29.02
N CYS A 20 21.32 6.45 -27.81
CA CYS A 20 22.12 6.43 -26.59
C CYS A 20 22.35 4.97 -26.20
N SER A 21 23.58 4.49 -26.41
CA SER A 21 24.06 3.23 -25.85
C SER A 21 24.90 3.55 -24.62
N ILE A 22 24.52 3.00 -23.47
CA ILE A 22 25.30 3.13 -22.23
C ILE A 22 26.31 1.98 -22.22
N ARG A 23 27.56 2.28 -22.59
CA ARG A 23 28.73 1.48 -22.22
C ARG A 23 29.23 1.96 -20.87
N THR A 24 29.21 1.08 -19.88
CA THR A 24 29.77 1.29 -18.55
C THR A 24 31.30 1.34 -18.62
N ARG A 25 31.89 2.43 -18.09
CA ARG A 25 33.33 2.54 -17.85
C ARG A 25 33.70 1.84 -16.55
N HIS A 26 34.86 1.21 -16.58
CA HIS A 26 35.54 0.55 -15.47
C HIS A 26 35.72 1.46 -14.24
N CYS A 27 35.50 0.88 -13.07
CA CYS A 27 36.15 1.27 -11.81
C CYS A 27 37.09 0.13 -11.38
N ALA A 28 38.23 0.52 -10.82
CA ALA A 28 39.41 -0.29 -10.49
C ALA A 28 39.18 -1.27 -9.30
N PRO A 29 40.11 -2.24 -9.06
CA PRO A 29 39.85 -3.44 -8.27
C PRO A 29 40.10 -3.23 -6.77
N ALA A 30 39.39 -4.00 -5.94
CA ALA A 30 39.66 -4.18 -4.51
C ALA A 30 40.70 -5.31 -4.28
N PRO A 31 41.49 -5.28 -3.19
CA PRO A 31 42.69 -6.11 -3.03
C PRO A 31 42.41 -7.56 -2.58
N PRO A 32 43.38 -8.48 -2.77
CA PRO A 32 43.15 -9.92 -2.68
C PRO A 32 43.61 -10.50 -1.34
N TRP A 33 42.74 -11.18 -0.60
CA TRP A 33 43.17 -12.10 0.45
C TRP A 33 42.40 -13.43 0.38
N CYS A 34 43.22 -14.48 0.23
CA CYS A 34 43.02 -15.90 0.50
C CYS A 34 42.18 -16.75 -0.48
N ALA A 35 42.95 -17.57 -1.19
CA ALA A 35 42.56 -18.63 -2.09
C ALA A 35 41.95 -19.86 -1.39
N SER A 36 41.10 -20.53 -2.18
CA SER A 36 40.97 -21.98 -2.34
C SER A 36 40.66 -22.86 -1.12
N THR A 37 39.42 -23.36 -1.09
CA THR A 37 39.18 -24.82 -1.15
C THR A 37 37.93 -25.09 -1.98
N THR A 38 38.15 -25.77 -3.10
CA THR A 38 37.16 -26.29 -4.03
C THR A 38 36.35 -27.41 -3.39
N THR A 39 35.02 -27.33 -3.37
CA THR A 39 34.15 -28.50 -3.23
C THR A 39 33.17 -28.53 -4.41
N PRO A 40 33.18 -29.56 -5.26
CA PRO A 40 32.27 -29.64 -6.40
C PRO A 40 30.95 -30.31 -5.99
N GLY A 41 29.82 -29.67 -6.30
CA GLY A 41 28.58 -30.37 -6.63
C GLY A 41 27.42 -30.25 -5.65
N ALA A 42 26.50 -29.32 -5.92
CA ALA A 42 25.07 -29.49 -5.62
C ALA A 42 24.27 -29.02 -6.84
N ARG A 43 24.39 -29.79 -7.93
CA ARG A 43 23.55 -29.68 -9.12
C ARG A 43 22.30 -30.51 -8.82
N TRP A 44 21.12 -29.89 -8.82
CA TRP A 44 19.85 -30.59 -8.68
C TRP A 44 19.74 -31.69 -9.76
N ARG A 45 19.95 -32.95 -9.36
CA ARG A 45 19.69 -34.10 -10.23
C ARG A 45 18.18 -34.33 -10.27
N ARG A 46 17.59 -34.21 -11.45
CA ARG A 46 16.28 -34.83 -11.74
C ARG A 46 16.44 -36.34 -11.60
N GLY A 47 15.78 -36.96 -10.63
CA GLY A 47 15.61 -38.41 -10.59
C GLY A 47 14.61 -38.89 -11.65
N PRO A 48 14.70 -40.14 -12.13
CA PRO A 48 13.79 -40.66 -13.15
C PRO A 48 12.38 -40.88 -12.57
N PRO A 49 11.32 -40.78 -13.39
CA PRO A 49 9.95 -40.88 -12.90
C PRO A 49 9.62 -42.34 -12.60
N THR A 50 9.23 -42.62 -11.35
CA THR A 50 8.55 -43.88 -10.98
C THR A 50 7.18 -43.55 -10.40
N ARG A 51 6.21 -43.32 -11.30
CA ARG A 51 4.77 -43.62 -11.17
C ARG A 51 4.03 -42.95 -12.33
N SER A 52 3.24 -43.74 -13.06
CA SER A 52 2.32 -43.24 -14.07
C SER A 52 1.36 -42.21 -13.47
N PRO A 53 1.20 -41.02 -14.05
CA PRO A 53 0.14 -40.11 -13.68
C PRO A 53 -1.14 -40.51 -14.43
N SER A 54 -2.17 -40.90 -13.68
CA SER A 54 -3.54 -40.76 -14.16
C SER A 54 -3.79 -39.29 -14.52
N ALA A 55 -4.36 -39.05 -15.70
CA ALA A 55 -4.58 -37.71 -16.26
C ALA A 55 -5.22 -36.73 -15.27
N PRO A 56 -4.79 -35.45 -15.24
CA PRO A 56 -5.43 -34.45 -14.40
C PRO A 56 -6.79 -34.04 -14.99
N PRO A 57 -7.81 -33.75 -14.16
CA PRO A 57 -9.04 -33.15 -14.67
C PRO A 57 -8.73 -31.71 -15.13
N THR A 58 -9.01 -31.44 -16.40
CA THR A 58 -9.00 -30.11 -17.00
C THR A 58 -10.16 -29.29 -16.42
N GLY A 59 -9.87 -28.50 -15.40
CA GLY A 59 -10.78 -27.49 -14.86
C GLY A 59 -10.06 -26.15 -14.71
N PRO A 60 -10.75 -25.00 -14.83
CA PRO A 60 -10.10 -23.69 -14.79
C PRO A 60 -9.47 -23.45 -13.41
N HIS A 61 -8.14 -23.34 -13.36
CA HIS A 61 -7.38 -22.95 -12.19
C HIS A 61 -7.65 -21.47 -11.85
N THR A 62 -8.72 -21.23 -11.12
CA THR A 62 -8.87 -19.99 -10.34
C THR A 62 -8.13 -20.23 -9.02
N GLY A 63 -6.92 -19.68 -8.91
CA GLY A 63 -6.05 -19.80 -7.74
C GLY A 63 -6.59 -19.07 -6.52
N ALA A 64 -7.66 -19.60 -5.92
CA ALA A 64 -8.16 -19.13 -4.63
C ALA A 64 -7.46 -19.90 -3.50
N PRO A 65 -6.93 -19.22 -2.46
CA PRO A 65 -6.33 -19.89 -1.30
C PRO A 65 -7.39 -20.74 -0.57
N ARG A 66 -7.11 -22.04 -0.40
CA ARG A 66 -8.05 -23.03 0.16
C ARG A 66 -8.30 -22.90 1.67
N MET A 67 -7.46 -22.17 2.41
CA MET A 67 -7.66 -21.96 3.84
C MET A 67 -7.07 -20.60 4.23
N TRP A 68 -7.90 -19.76 4.85
CA TRP A 68 -7.54 -18.44 5.35
C TRP A 68 -7.90 -18.37 6.83
N ARG A 69 -6.96 -17.95 7.66
CA ARG A 69 -7.23 -17.68 9.08
C ARG A 69 -6.54 -16.37 9.51
N PRO A 70 -7.23 -15.49 10.25
CA PRO A 70 -6.58 -14.37 10.92
C PRO A 70 -5.60 -14.88 12.00
N ARG A 71 -4.48 -14.18 12.19
CA ARG A 71 -3.56 -14.37 13.34
C ARG A 71 -3.87 -13.33 14.41
N THR A 72 -3.52 -13.65 15.66
CA THR A 72 -3.50 -12.69 16.77
C THR A 72 -2.72 -11.43 16.36
N ARG A 73 -3.30 -10.24 16.57
CA ARG A 73 -2.73 -8.91 16.22
C ARG A 73 -2.67 -8.57 14.71
N GLY A 74 -3.68 -8.97 13.93
CA GLY A 74 -3.91 -8.39 12.58
C GLY A 74 -3.16 -9.01 11.41
N GLY A 75 -2.28 -9.99 11.65
CA GLY A 75 -1.64 -10.77 10.59
C GLY A 75 -2.56 -11.82 9.96
N GLN A 76 -2.10 -12.46 8.89
CA GLN A 76 -2.84 -13.53 8.18
C GLN A 76 -1.96 -14.77 7.98
N GLN A 77 -2.60 -15.93 7.92
CA GLN A 77 -1.99 -17.18 7.48
C GLN A 77 -2.86 -17.87 6.44
N PHE A 78 -2.22 -18.46 5.43
CA PHE A 78 -2.89 -19.13 4.32
C PHE A 78 -2.01 -20.18 3.67
N THR A 79 -2.61 -21.06 2.86
CA THR A 79 -1.87 -22.00 2.01
C THR A 79 -1.73 -21.43 0.60
N ALA A 80 -0.49 -21.21 0.15
CA ALA A 80 -0.17 -20.93 -1.25
C ALA A 80 0.01 -22.25 -2.00
N ILE A 81 -0.56 -22.39 -3.18
CA ILE A 81 -0.40 -23.58 -4.02
C ILE A 81 0.46 -23.18 -5.22
N ASP A 82 1.61 -23.85 -5.38
CA ASP A 82 2.53 -23.58 -6.48
C ASP A 82 2.04 -24.18 -7.82
N PRO A 83 2.70 -23.88 -8.95
CA PRO A 83 2.33 -24.46 -10.25
C PRO A 83 2.46 -25.99 -10.33
N ALA A 84 3.22 -26.62 -9.43
CA ALA A 84 3.33 -28.08 -9.32
C ALA A 84 2.22 -28.69 -8.47
N GLY A 85 1.32 -27.88 -7.89
CA GLY A 85 0.24 -28.30 -7.02
C GLY A 85 0.66 -28.54 -5.56
N VAL A 86 1.88 -28.14 -5.18
CA VAL A 86 2.40 -28.26 -3.81
C VAL A 86 1.85 -27.11 -2.95
N GLY A 87 1.39 -27.45 -1.75
CA GLY A 87 0.87 -26.48 -0.79
C GLY A 87 1.95 -26.00 0.20
N HIS A 88 2.08 -24.69 0.35
CA HIS A 88 3.03 -24.04 1.25
C HIS A 88 2.29 -23.22 2.31
N HIS A 89 2.65 -23.38 3.59
CA HIS A 89 2.06 -22.61 4.69
C HIS A 89 2.73 -21.24 4.84
N ILE A 90 2.00 -20.19 4.45
CA ILE A 90 2.47 -18.81 4.43
C ILE A 90 1.86 -18.03 5.59
N GLY A 91 2.66 -17.17 6.22
CA GLY A 91 2.19 -16.18 7.17
C GLY A 91 2.69 -14.79 6.80
N ILE A 92 1.82 -13.78 6.84
CA ILE A 92 2.17 -12.37 6.61
C ILE A 92 1.65 -11.50 7.74
N ARG A 93 2.31 -10.38 8.02
CA ARG A 93 1.83 -9.38 9.01
C ARG A 93 0.75 -8.45 8.47
N LEU A 94 0.64 -8.33 7.16
CA LEU A 94 -0.28 -7.40 6.51
C LEU A 94 -1.71 -7.97 6.52
N PRO A 95 -2.73 -7.23 7.03
CA PRO A 95 -4.13 -7.62 6.95
C PRO A 95 -4.70 -7.52 5.50
N GLY A 96 -5.86 -8.11 5.26
CA GLY A 96 -6.60 -8.01 3.99
C GLY A 96 -6.31 -9.05 2.92
N ARG A 97 -7.38 -9.46 2.23
CA ARG A 97 -7.33 -10.44 1.13
C ARG A 97 -6.46 -9.96 -0.03
N TYR A 98 -6.45 -8.66 -0.32
CA TYR A 98 -5.57 -8.12 -1.37
C TYR A 98 -4.08 -8.25 -1.01
N ASN A 99 -3.71 -8.26 0.28
CA ASN A 99 -2.34 -8.52 0.69
C ASN A 99 -1.97 -10.01 0.61
N VAL A 100 -2.94 -10.92 0.67
CA VAL A 100 -2.72 -12.32 0.28
C VAL A 100 -2.36 -12.39 -1.20
N ALA A 101 -3.10 -11.68 -2.07
CA ALA A 101 -2.78 -11.59 -3.50
C ALA A 101 -1.39 -10.97 -3.75
N ASN A 102 -1.06 -9.86 -3.07
CA ASN A 102 0.29 -9.26 -3.15
C ASN A 102 1.39 -10.24 -2.72
N CYS A 103 1.15 -11.03 -1.66
CA CYS A 103 2.08 -12.04 -1.21
C CYS A 103 2.24 -13.19 -2.23
N LEU A 104 1.16 -13.61 -2.88
CA LEU A 104 1.23 -14.63 -3.95
C LEU A 104 2.03 -14.12 -5.16
N VAL A 105 1.85 -12.85 -5.54
CA VAL A 105 2.68 -12.22 -6.59
C VAL A 105 4.14 -12.19 -6.17
N ALA A 106 4.45 -11.81 -4.93
CA ALA A 106 5.81 -11.82 -4.41
C ALA A 106 6.42 -13.23 -4.40
N LEU A 107 5.67 -14.26 -3.98
CA LEU A 107 6.11 -15.66 -3.99
C LEU A 107 6.39 -16.14 -5.41
N ALA A 108 5.52 -15.82 -6.38
CA ALA A 108 5.74 -16.19 -7.78
C ALA A 108 7.00 -15.52 -8.35
N ILE A 109 7.25 -14.24 -8.02
CA ILE A 109 8.49 -13.55 -8.42
C ILE A 109 9.71 -14.22 -7.79
N LEU A 110 9.68 -14.50 -6.49
CA LEU A 110 10.76 -15.15 -5.76
C LEU A 110 11.10 -16.53 -6.33
N ASP A 111 10.08 -17.33 -6.66
CA ASP A 111 10.25 -18.64 -7.28
C ASP A 111 10.98 -18.53 -8.63
N THR A 112 10.58 -17.58 -9.48
CA THR A 112 11.23 -17.36 -10.79
C THR A 112 12.70 -16.93 -10.70
N VAL A 113 13.14 -16.38 -9.57
CA VAL A 113 14.54 -16.02 -9.32
C VAL A 113 15.29 -17.05 -8.46
N GLY A 114 14.69 -18.22 -8.22
CA GLY A 114 15.32 -19.35 -7.53
C GLY A 114 15.25 -19.28 -6.01
N VAL A 115 14.28 -18.56 -5.44
CA VAL A 115 14.01 -18.52 -4.00
C VAL A 115 12.70 -19.24 -3.70
N SER A 116 12.79 -20.41 -3.06
CA SER A 116 11.62 -21.21 -2.69
C SER A 116 10.72 -20.52 -1.64
N PRO A 117 9.43 -20.89 -1.57
CA PRO A 117 8.53 -20.42 -0.51
C PRO A 117 9.08 -20.67 0.90
N GLU A 118 9.72 -21.81 1.15
CA GLU A 118 10.34 -22.15 2.43
C GLU A 118 11.44 -21.16 2.83
N GLN A 119 12.24 -20.72 1.86
CA GLN A 119 13.27 -19.69 2.07
C GLN A 119 12.67 -18.29 2.26
N ALA A 120 11.55 -17.98 1.59
CA ALA A 120 10.91 -16.67 1.63
C ALA A 120 10.06 -16.43 2.89
N VAL A 121 9.40 -17.47 3.41
CA VAL A 121 8.42 -17.38 4.50
C VAL A 121 8.95 -16.68 5.76
N PRO A 122 10.18 -16.91 6.24
CA PRO A 122 10.71 -16.19 7.40
C PRO A 122 10.68 -14.66 7.20
N GLY A 123 11.10 -14.17 6.04
CA GLY A 123 11.08 -12.74 5.71
C GLY A 123 9.64 -12.19 5.59
N LEU A 124 8.76 -12.93 4.92
CA LEU A 124 7.35 -12.55 4.76
C LEU A 124 6.59 -12.47 6.09
N ARG A 125 6.97 -13.29 7.08
CA ARG A 125 6.37 -13.30 8.42
C ARG A 125 6.72 -12.08 9.27
N GLU A 126 7.81 -11.39 8.94
CA GLU A 126 8.33 -10.30 9.78
C GLU A 126 8.25 -8.94 9.09
N ILE A 127 8.25 -8.92 7.75
CA ILE A 127 8.26 -7.69 6.99
C ILE A 127 7.08 -6.79 7.36
N ARG A 128 7.42 -5.52 7.56
CA ARG A 128 6.46 -4.40 7.61
C ARG A 128 6.75 -3.51 6.42
N VAL A 129 5.70 -3.10 5.73
CA VAL A 129 5.81 -2.16 4.61
C VAL A 129 5.35 -0.79 5.12
N PRO A 130 6.23 0.23 5.14
CA PRO A 130 5.87 1.55 5.67
C PRO A 130 4.62 2.14 5.00
N GLY A 131 3.66 2.56 5.82
CA GLY A 131 2.41 3.17 5.35
C GLY A 131 1.49 2.24 4.55
N ARG A 132 1.55 0.93 4.77
CA ARG A 132 0.64 -0.08 4.18
C ARG A 132 0.08 -0.96 5.27
N LEU A 133 -1.12 -0.60 5.77
CA LEU A 133 -1.70 -1.15 7.00
C LEU A 133 -0.66 -1.30 8.11
N GLU A 134 0.17 -0.27 8.28
CA GLU A 134 1.24 -0.26 9.25
C GLU A 134 0.65 -0.09 10.64
N GLN A 135 0.78 -1.12 11.47
CA GLN A 135 0.30 -1.10 12.84
C GLN A 135 1.21 -0.26 13.74
N ILE A 136 0.61 0.72 14.41
CA ILE A 136 1.23 1.47 15.50
C ILE A 136 0.67 0.94 16.81
N ASP A 137 1.54 0.38 17.64
CA ASP A 137 1.20 -0.19 18.93
C ASP A 137 2.06 0.50 19.99
N ARG A 138 1.39 1.09 20.96
CA ARG A 138 1.97 1.76 22.13
C ARG A 138 1.38 1.24 23.44
N GLY A 139 0.67 0.11 23.42
CA GLY A 139 0.05 -0.49 24.60
C GLY A 139 -1.48 -0.40 24.63
N GLN A 140 -2.10 0.31 23.68
CA GLN A 140 -3.54 0.50 23.65
C GLN A 140 -4.34 -0.79 23.37
N GLY A 141 -5.59 -0.85 23.84
CA GLY A 141 -6.48 -2.00 23.67
C GLY A 141 -7.17 -2.15 22.30
N PHE A 142 -6.82 -1.34 21.31
CA PHE A 142 -7.45 -1.31 19.98
C PHE A 142 -6.42 -1.24 18.85
N LEU A 143 -6.86 -1.54 17.62
CA LEU A 143 -5.97 -1.60 16.47
C LEU A 143 -5.81 -0.21 15.83
N ALA A 144 -4.59 0.34 15.83
CA ALA A 144 -4.27 1.62 15.21
C ALA A 144 -3.37 1.42 13.98
N LEU A 145 -3.79 1.95 12.83
CA LEU A 145 -3.20 1.68 11.52
C LEU A 145 -2.93 2.96 10.73
N VAL A 146 -1.83 2.98 9.98
CA VAL A 146 -1.54 3.98 8.95
C VAL A 146 -1.53 3.32 7.57
N ASP A 147 -2.26 3.89 6.62
CA ASP A 147 -2.33 3.39 5.24
C ASP A 147 -2.32 4.51 4.19
N TYR A 148 -1.89 4.16 2.98
CA TYR A 148 -1.74 5.07 1.85
C TYR A 148 -2.97 5.18 0.94
N ALA A 149 -4.06 4.51 1.27
CA ALA A 149 -5.30 4.58 0.49
C ALA A 149 -5.80 6.02 0.30
N HIS A 150 -5.45 6.62 -0.84
CA HIS A 150 -5.81 8.00 -1.24
C HIS A 150 -6.67 8.03 -2.52
N LYS A 151 -7.18 6.87 -2.94
CA LYS A 151 -8.07 6.66 -4.08
C LYS A 151 -9.32 5.90 -3.64
N PRO A 152 -10.48 6.07 -4.31
CA PRO A 152 -11.75 5.46 -3.89
C PRO A 152 -11.65 3.94 -3.71
N GLU A 153 -11.18 3.21 -4.72
CA GLU A 153 -11.08 1.75 -4.68
C GLU A 153 -10.10 1.22 -3.63
N ALA A 154 -9.00 1.95 -3.41
CA ALA A 154 -8.05 1.60 -2.35
C ALA A 154 -8.68 1.78 -0.96
N LEU A 155 -9.39 2.91 -0.75
CA LEU A 155 -10.08 3.18 0.50
C LEU A 155 -11.18 2.14 0.75
N ARG A 156 -11.99 1.82 -0.27
CA ARG A 156 -13.00 0.76 -0.20
C ARG A 156 -12.40 -0.58 0.20
N SER A 157 -11.32 -0.99 -0.45
CA SER A 157 -10.66 -2.28 -0.20
C SER A 157 -10.12 -2.38 1.22
N VAL A 158 -9.52 -1.30 1.72
CA VAL A 158 -8.98 -1.21 3.08
C VAL A 158 -10.11 -1.23 4.11
N LEU A 159 -11.13 -0.38 3.96
CA LEU A 159 -12.24 -0.32 4.92
C LEU A 159 -13.03 -1.63 4.94
N THR A 160 -13.31 -2.24 3.78
CA THR A 160 -13.99 -3.54 3.71
C THR A 160 -13.17 -4.64 4.39
N THR A 161 -11.85 -4.60 4.27
CA THR A 161 -10.93 -5.52 4.97
C THR A 161 -10.99 -5.33 6.49
N LEU A 162 -11.18 -4.09 6.94
CA LEU A 162 -11.16 -3.71 8.35
C LEU A 162 -12.55 -3.67 9.00
N ALA A 163 -13.63 -3.77 8.25
CA ALA A 163 -14.98 -3.90 8.81
C ALA A 163 -15.17 -5.30 9.45
N HIS A 164 -15.84 -5.35 10.60
CA HIS A 164 -16.28 -6.59 11.24
C HIS A 164 -17.50 -6.27 12.13
N PRO A 165 -18.55 -7.11 12.16
CA PRO A 165 -19.81 -6.78 12.85
C PRO A 165 -19.64 -6.45 14.35
N ASP A 166 -18.71 -7.12 15.04
CA ASP A 166 -18.49 -6.94 16.48
C ASP A 166 -17.47 -5.86 16.84
N ARG A 167 -17.04 -5.01 15.90
CA ARG A 167 -16.06 -3.95 16.19
C ARG A 167 -16.38 -2.66 15.45
N ARG A 168 -16.04 -1.53 16.06
CA ARG A 168 -16.22 -0.23 15.42
C ARG A 168 -14.96 0.17 14.65
N LEU A 169 -15.14 0.90 13.55
CA LEU A 169 -14.09 1.36 12.65
C LEU A 169 -14.15 2.88 12.48
N ALA A 170 -13.09 3.55 12.93
CA ALA A 170 -12.86 4.96 12.63
C ALA A 170 -11.89 5.12 11.46
N VAL A 171 -12.17 6.07 10.58
CA VAL A 171 -11.27 6.48 9.50
C VAL A 171 -11.02 7.99 9.52
N VAL A 172 -9.75 8.38 9.50
CA VAL A 172 -9.30 9.77 9.36
C VAL A 172 -8.64 9.93 8.01
N PHE A 173 -9.17 10.80 7.16
CA PHE A 173 -8.58 11.03 5.85
C PHE A 173 -8.91 12.41 5.26
N GLY A 174 -8.15 12.77 4.24
CA GLY A 174 -8.38 13.95 3.42
C GLY A 174 -8.08 13.66 1.96
N ALA A 175 -8.10 14.71 1.14
CA ALA A 175 -7.62 14.64 -0.23
C ALA A 175 -6.57 15.72 -0.48
N GLY A 176 -5.69 15.48 -1.45
CA GLY A 176 -4.77 16.49 -1.93
C GLY A 176 -5.50 17.53 -2.80
N GLY A 177 -5.20 18.81 -2.59
CA GLY A 177 -5.58 19.88 -3.51
C GLY A 177 -4.71 19.89 -4.77
N ASP A 178 -5.13 20.62 -5.81
CA ASP A 178 -4.48 20.66 -7.13
C ASP A 178 -4.25 19.26 -7.75
N ARG A 179 -5.16 18.34 -7.44
CA ARG A 179 -5.19 16.95 -7.88
C ARG A 179 -6.61 16.61 -8.31
N ASP A 180 -6.78 15.40 -8.82
CA ASP A 180 -8.09 14.86 -9.23
C ASP A 180 -9.18 15.13 -8.17
N PRO A 181 -10.13 16.05 -8.44
CA PRO A 181 -11.23 16.35 -7.53
C PRO A 181 -12.33 15.28 -7.62
N GLY A 182 -12.42 14.55 -8.75
CA GLY A 182 -13.46 13.56 -9.01
C GLY A 182 -13.45 12.39 -8.03
N LYS A 183 -12.37 12.19 -7.28
CA LYS A 183 -12.28 11.16 -6.23
C LYS A 183 -12.87 11.58 -4.88
N ARG A 184 -13.06 12.87 -4.59
CA ARG A 184 -13.36 13.40 -3.24
C ARG A 184 -14.73 12.92 -2.75
N ALA A 185 -15.79 13.20 -3.50
CA ALA A 185 -17.14 12.77 -3.14
C ALA A 185 -17.29 11.23 -3.11
N PRO A 186 -16.76 10.45 -4.09
CA PRO A 186 -16.75 8.99 -3.96
C PRO A 186 -16.03 8.47 -2.71
N MET A 187 -14.91 9.06 -2.30
CA MET A 187 -14.22 8.66 -1.07
C MET A 187 -15.06 8.96 0.18
N GLY A 188 -15.74 10.11 0.22
CA GLY A 188 -16.70 10.43 1.28
C GLY A 188 -17.83 9.41 1.40
N ARG A 189 -18.48 9.07 0.27
CA ARG A 189 -19.50 8.02 0.22
C ARG A 189 -18.98 6.68 0.75
N ILE A 190 -17.81 6.26 0.29
CA ILE A 190 -17.21 4.98 0.68
C ILE A 190 -16.93 4.94 2.18
N ALA A 191 -16.38 6.03 2.73
CA ALA A 191 -16.10 6.12 4.15
C ALA A 191 -17.40 6.04 4.98
N ALA A 192 -18.41 6.81 4.63
CA ALA A 192 -19.71 6.80 5.33
C ALA A 192 -20.45 5.46 5.24
N GLN A 193 -20.22 4.67 4.18
CA GLN A 193 -20.81 3.33 4.03
C GLN A 193 -20.14 2.25 4.88
N LEU A 194 -18.85 2.42 5.21
CA LEU A 194 -18.01 1.31 5.70
C LEU A 194 -17.39 1.57 7.07
N ALA A 195 -17.46 2.80 7.59
CA ALA A 195 -16.91 3.18 8.88
C ALA A 195 -18.01 3.74 9.80
N ASP A 196 -17.84 3.53 11.09
CA ASP A 196 -18.72 4.06 12.15
C ASP A 196 -18.38 5.51 12.50
N LEU A 197 -17.10 5.89 12.39
CA LEU A 197 -16.63 7.27 12.53
C LEU A 197 -15.80 7.67 11.31
N VAL A 198 -16.18 8.77 10.68
CA VAL A 198 -15.45 9.38 9.56
C VAL A 198 -14.99 10.77 9.97
N VAL A 199 -13.68 10.97 10.06
CA VAL A 199 -13.07 12.28 10.33
C VAL A 199 -12.45 12.82 9.05
N VAL A 200 -13.07 13.85 8.48
CA VAL A 200 -12.56 14.54 7.29
C VAL A 200 -11.60 15.64 7.72
N THR A 201 -10.38 15.61 7.18
CA THR A 201 -9.28 16.51 7.58
C THR A 201 -8.42 16.93 6.38
N ASP A 202 -7.44 17.79 6.63
CA ASP A 202 -6.49 18.22 5.61
C ASP A 202 -5.41 17.15 5.35
N ASP A 203 -5.18 16.79 4.09
CA ASP A 203 -4.03 15.98 3.69
C ASP A 203 -2.91 16.88 3.14
N ASN A 204 -3.01 17.28 1.88
CA ASN A 204 -2.05 18.18 1.23
C ASN A 204 -2.86 19.19 0.41
N PRO A 205 -3.42 20.23 1.03
CA PRO A 205 -4.27 21.19 0.33
C PRO A 205 -3.53 21.98 -0.77
N ARG A 206 -2.21 22.12 -0.69
CA ARG A 206 -1.40 22.88 -1.66
C ARG A 206 -1.90 24.31 -1.80
N ASP A 207 -2.26 24.76 -3.01
CA ASP A 207 -2.69 26.13 -3.28
C ASP A 207 -4.22 26.26 -3.35
N GLU A 208 -4.94 25.14 -3.20
CA GLU A 208 -6.40 25.08 -3.15
C GLU A 208 -6.94 25.33 -1.72
N ASP A 209 -8.15 25.89 -1.62
CA ASP A 209 -8.83 26.09 -0.33
C ASP A 209 -9.07 24.74 0.37
N PRO A 210 -8.45 24.48 1.54
CA PRO A 210 -8.65 23.24 2.28
C PRO A 210 -10.12 22.98 2.63
N THR A 211 -10.88 24.04 2.90
CA THR A 211 -12.29 23.93 3.26
C THR A 211 -13.14 23.46 2.08
N ALA A 212 -12.85 23.95 0.87
CA ALA A 212 -13.52 23.47 -0.34
C ALA A 212 -13.29 21.96 -0.56
N ILE A 213 -12.05 21.49 -0.37
CA ILE A 213 -11.71 20.07 -0.48
C ILE A 213 -12.50 19.23 0.52
N ARG A 214 -12.53 19.63 1.81
CA ARG A 214 -13.25 18.90 2.85
C ARG A 214 -14.76 18.90 2.57
N ARG A 215 -15.33 20.02 2.11
CA ARG A 215 -16.75 20.12 1.71
C ARG A 215 -17.13 19.12 0.62
N GLU A 216 -16.31 18.91 -0.40
CA GLU A 216 -16.60 17.93 -1.45
C GLU A 216 -16.60 16.49 -0.94
N ILE A 217 -15.72 16.16 0.00
CA ILE A 217 -15.71 14.85 0.66
C ILE A 217 -16.98 14.69 1.51
N LEU A 218 -17.32 15.70 2.31
CA LEU A 218 -18.51 15.70 3.17
C LEU A 218 -19.81 15.62 2.36
N ALA A 219 -19.88 16.29 1.21
CA ALA A 219 -21.03 16.19 0.30
C ALA A 219 -21.25 14.75 -0.15
N GLY A 220 -20.18 14.04 -0.50
CA GLY A 220 -20.25 12.61 -0.79
C GLY A 220 -20.72 11.79 0.42
N ALA A 221 -20.17 12.04 1.61
CA ALA A 221 -20.60 11.32 2.82
C ALA A 221 -22.10 11.51 3.12
N ALA A 222 -22.63 12.72 2.91
CA ALA A 222 -24.04 13.05 3.14
C ALA A 222 -25.03 12.37 2.16
N GLU A 223 -24.58 11.89 1.00
CA GLU A 223 -25.42 11.10 0.09
C GLU A 223 -25.81 9.73 0.67
N VAL A 224 -25.06 9.26 1.66
CA VAL A 224 -25.27 7.97 2.32
C VAL A 224 -26.10 8.21 3.57
N GLY A 225 -27.41 7.99 3.50
CA GLY A 225 -28.23 7.90 4.70
C GLY A 225 -27.78 6.69 5.53
N GLY A 226 -27.38 6.90 6.79
CA GLY A 226 -26.89 5.83 7.66
C GLY A 226 -26.40 6.33 9.01
N ASP A 227 -25.90 5.40 9.83
CA ASP A 227 -25.51 5.65 11.23
C ASP A 227 -24.06 6.15 11.41
N ALA A 228 -23.30 6.28 10.32
CA ALA A 228 -21.92 6.74 10.39
C ALA A 228 -21.84 8.15 10.96
N GLN A 229 -21.08 8.31 12.04
CA GLN A 229 -20.78 9.62 12.60
C GLN A 229 -19.74 10.31 11.71
N VAL A 230 -20.11 11.38 11.01
CA VAL A 230 -19.20 12.15 10.16
C VAL A 230 -18.86 13.49 10.83
N VAL A 231 -17.58 13.77 10.99
CA VAL A 231 -17.08 15.01 11.60
C VAL A 231 -15.97 15.65 10.75
N GLU A 232 -15.93 16.98 10.73
CA GLU A 232 -14.89 17.76 10.06
C GLU A 232 -13.91 18.32 11.10
N ILE A 233 -12.63 17.99 10.97
CA ILE A 233 -11.56 18.55 11.80
C ILE A 233 -10.40 18.91 10.88
N ALA A 234 -10.22 20.21 10.61
CA ALA A 234 -9.24 20.69 9.64
C ALA A 234 -7.79 20.29 9.98
N ASP A 235 -7.38 20.50 11.24
CA ASP A 235 -6.04 20.12 11.69
C ASP A 235 -5.89 18.59 11.75
N ARG A 236 -4.94 18.05 10.98
CA ARG A 236 -4.75 16.60 10.85
C ARG A 236 -4.28 15.94 12.15
N ARG A 237 -3.50 16.64 12.97
CA ARG A 237 -3.06 16.12 14.28
C ARG A 237 -4.24 16.04 15.23
N ASP A 238 -5.10 17.05 15.26
CA ASP A 238 -6.30 17.04 16.10
C ASP A 238 -7.35 16.03 15.60
N ALA A 239 -7.46 15.82 14.29
CA ALA A 239 -8.29 14.77 13.70
C ALA A 239 -7.84 13.36 14.15
N ILE A 240 -6.53 13.10 14.12
CA ILE A 240 -5.94 11.85 14.62
C ILE A 240 -6.23 11.67 16.12
N ARG A 241 -6.02 12.71 16.93
CA ARG A 241 -6.29 12.69 18.38
C ARG A 241 -7.77 12.42 18.68
N HIS A 242 -8.67 13.02 17.92
CA HIS A 242 -10.11 12.81 18.07
C HIS A 242 -10.49 11.34 17.85
N ALA A 243 -10.03 10.74 16.74
CA ALA A 243 -10.31 9.33 16.46
C ALA A 243 -9.69 8.38 17.50
N VAL A 244 -8.47 8.66 17.97
CA VAL A 244 -7.81 7.90 19.04
C VAL A 244 -8.59 7.97 20.36
N ALA A 245 -9.10 9.15 20.73
CA ALA A 245 -9.87 9.32 21.97
C ALA A 245 -11.28 8.70 21.90
N TRP A 246 -11.84 8.55 20.70
CA TRP A 246 -13.14 7.92 20.47
C TRP A 246 -13.11 6.39 20.60
N ALA A 247 -11.95 5.77 20.32
CA ALA A 247 -11.79 4.33 20.25
C ALA A 247 -11.95 3.65 21.61
N ARG A 248 -12.59 2.48 21.62
CA ARG A 248 -12.72 1.57 22.76
C ARG A 248 -11.88 0.31 22.51
N PRO A 249 -11.57 -0.48 23.56
CA PRO A 249 -10.90 -1.76 23.38
C PRO A 249 -11.61 -2.63 22.33
N GLY A 250 -10.84 -3.19 21.39
CA GLY A 250 -11.34 -4.00 20.27
C GLY A 250 -11.64 -3.24 18.97
N ASP A 251 -11.76 -1.91 19.01
CA ASP A 251 -12.03 -1.11 17.82
C ASP A 251 -10.82 -1.02 16.86
N VAL A 252 -11.04 -0.36 15.72
CA VAL A 252 -10.01 -0.05 14.73
C VAL A 252 -10.00 1.44 14.43
N VAL A 253 -8.81 2.06 14.45
CA VAL A 253 -8.56 3.43 13.98
C VAL A 253 -7.63 3.37 12.78
N LEU A 254 -8.09 3.88 11.64
CA LEU A 254 -7.33 3.97 10.40
C LEU A 254 -7.02 5.43 10.05
N ILE A 255 -5.73 5.76 9.93
CA ILE A 255 -5.27 7.02 9.35
C ILE A 255 -4.88 6.77 7.90
N ALA A 256 -5.67 7.30 6.97
CA ALA A 256 -5.52 7.03 5.54
C ALA A 256 -5.03 8.26 4.75
N GLY A 257 -4.40 7.99 3.61
CA GLY A 257 -4.02 8.98 2.61
C GLY A 257 -2.51 9.11 2.42
N LYS A 258 -1.77 9.46 3.48
CA LYS A 258 -0.32 9.73 3.38
C LYS A 258 0.55 8.49 3.45
N GLY A 259 0.16 7.46 4.21
CA GLY A 259 0.97 6.27 4.37
C GLY A 259 2.35 6.58 4.95
N HIS A 260 3.40 6.44 4.12
CA HIS A 260 4.78 6.75 4.51
C HIS A 260 5.22 8.17 4.10
N GLU A 261 4.37 8.90 3.36
CA GLU A 261 4.67 10.27 2.97
C GLU A 261 4.71 11.18 4.20
N THR A 262 5.70 12.05 4.22
CA THR A 262 5.87 13.05 5.28
C THR A 262 5.62 14.46 4.74
N GLY A 263 5.33 15.35 5.67
CA GLY A 263 5.01 16.74 5.42
C GLY A 263 3.54 16.97 5.09
N GLN A 264 3.12 18.20 5.33
CA GLN A 264 1.82 18.72 4.95
C GLN A 264 2.03 19.98 4.10
N ARG A 265 1.64 19.91 2.82
CA ARG A 265 1.80 21.01 1.87
C ARG A 265 0.58 21.93 1.88
N GLY A 266 0.79 23.23 2.10
CA GLY A 266 -0.27 24.24 2.01
C GLY A 266 0.30 25.66 1.91
N GLY A 267 -0.28 26.51 1.05
CA GLY A 267 0.10 27.91 0.89
C GLY A 267 1.59 28.11 0.57
N GLY A 268 2.13 27.32 -0.37
CA GLY A 268 3.55 27.34 -0.74
C GLY A 268 4.54 26.83 0.32
N ARG A 269 4.09 26.30 1.46
CA ARG A 269 4.96 25.78 2.53
C ARG A 269 4.76 24.29 2.78
N VAL A 270 5.79 23.63 3.31
CA VAL A 270 5.71 22.24 3.77
C VAL A 270 5.94 22.22 5.28
N ARG A 271 4.89 21.91 6.04
CA ARG A 271 4.98 21.75 7.51
C ARG A 271 5.42 20.32 7.83
N PRO A 272 6.34 20.08 8.78
CA PRO A 272 6.68 18.72 9.22
C PRO A 272 5.44 17.99 9.75
N PHE A 273 5.20 16.79 9.23
CA PHE A 273 4.07 15.95 9.62
C PHE A 273 4.37 14.50 9.24
N ASP A 274 4.02 13.53 10.08
CA ASP A 274 4.11 12.11 9.77
C ASP A 274 2.97 11.39 10.50
N ASP A 275 2.05 10.78 9.75
CA ASP A 275 0.88 10.09 10.32
C ASP A 275 1.28 9.05 11.38
N ARG A 276 2.43 8.38 11.21
CA ARG A 276 2.91 7.33 12.12
C ARG A 276 3.39 7.92 13.44
N VAL A 277 4.09 9.06 13.37
CA VAL A 277 4.59 9.76 14.55
C VAL A 277 3.43 10.40 15.32
N GLU A 278 2.52 11.05 14.61
CA GLU A 278 1.36 11.71 15.22
C GLU A 278 0.38 10.72 15.85
N LEU A 279 0.16 9.57 15.19
CA LEU A 279 -0.64 8.49 15.76
C LEU A 279 0.03 7.88 17.01
N ALA A 280 1.33 7.61 16.97
CA ALA A 280 2.07 7.13 18.14
C ALA A 280 1.98 8.11 19.32
N ALA A 281 2.18 9.41 19.06
CA ALA A 281 2.10 10.44 20.09
C ALA A 281 0.68 10.58 20.68
N ALA A 282 -0.36 10.43 19.86
CA ALA A 282 -1.74 10.44 20.33
C ALA A 282 -2.05 9.24 21.23
N LEU A 283 -1.53 8.05 20.91
CA LEU A 283 -1.68 6.84 21.71
C LEU A 283 -0.96 6.95 23.06
N GLU A 284 0.29 7.43 23.07
CA GLU A 284 1.06 7.67 24.31
C GLU A 284 0.40 8.72 25.21
N ALA A 285 -0.31 9.69 24.63
CA ALA A 285 -1.08 10.67 25.39
C ALA A 285 -2.37 10.09 26.01
N LEU A 286 -2.91 9.02 25.43
CA LEU A 286 -4.09 8.32 25.96
C LEU A 286 -3.72 7.54 27.23
N GLU A 287 -2.58 6.83 27.22
CA GLU A 287 -2.12 6.08 28.41
C GLU A 287 -1.84 6.98 29.60
N ARG A 288 -1.24 8.17 29.40
CA ARG A 288 -1.00 9.11 30.50
C ARG A 288 -2.26 9.65 31.18
N ARG A 289 -3.43 9.45 30.57
CA ARG A 289 -4.73 9.92 31.09
C ARG A 289 -5.55 8.79 31.74
N ALA A 290 -5.17 7.53 31.52
CA ALA A 290 -5.83 6.35 32.06
C ALA A 290 -5.22 5.97 33.42
#